data_AF-Q0APA4-F1
#
_entry.id   AF-Q0APA4-F1
#
_cell.length_a   1.000
_cell.length_b   1.000
_cell.length_c   1.000
_cell.angle_alpha   90.00
_cell.angle_beta   90.00
_cell.angle_gamma   90.00
#
_symmetry.space_group_name_H-M   'P 1'
#
loop_
_entity.id
_entity.type
_entity.pdbx_description
1 polymer ?
#
loop_
_entity_poly.entity_id
_entity_poly.type
_entity_poly.pdbx_seq_one_letter_code
_entity_poly.pdbx_strand_id
1 'polypeptide(L)' 'MEVYVMGGEIAVIGLLAYFVPTLIALLRGHDNTFAIFLTNLLLGWTFLGWIIAFIWSFTAIRRRVRA' A
#
# COMPACT_ATOMS: atom_id res chain seq x y z
N MET A 1 -3.74 16.32 27.41
CA MET A 1 -3.14 17.01 26.24
C MET A 1 -1.79 16.41 25.86
N GLU A 2 -0.88 16.15 26.79
CA GLU A 2 0.44 15.53 26.49
C GLU A 2 0.33 14.12 25.87
N VAL A 3 -0.62 13.30 26.30
CA VAL A 3 -0.85 11.95 25.73
C VAL A 3 -1.32 11.99 24.26
N TYR A 4 -2.01 13.06 23.84
CA TYR A 4 -2.57 13.16 22.49
C TYR A 4 -1.50 13.55 21.46
N VAL A 5 -0.52 14.36 21.89
CA VAL A 5 0.63 14.74 21.06
C VAL A 5 1.54 13.53 20.80
N MET A 6 1.77 12.68 21.80
CA MET A 6 2.55 11.43 21.65
C MET A 6 1.85 10.38 20.76
N GLY A 7 0.52 10.33 20.77
CA GLY A 7 -0.26 9.37 19.98
C GLY A 7 -0.41 9.74 18.50
N GLY A 8 -0.41 11.03 18.19
CA GLY A 8 -0.58 11.53 16.81
C GLY A 8 0.56 11.12 15.89
N GLU A 9 1.80 11.19 16.36
CA GLU A 9 3.00 10.83 15.57
C GLU A 9 3.02 9.33 15.24
N ILE A 10 2.69 8.48 16.22
CA ILE A 10 2.60 7.02 16.04
C ILE A 10 1.50 6.68 15.04
N ALA A 11 0.35 7.36 15.12
CA ALA A 11 -0.76 7.16 14.19
C ALA A 11 -0.36 7.55 12.75
N VAL A 12 0.36 8.65 12.57
CA VAL A 12 0.85 9.08 11.26
C VAL A 12 1.86 8.07 10.69
N ILE A 13 2.83 7.62 11.49
CA ILE A 13 3.81 6.60 11.06
C ILE A 13 3.11 5.29 10.69
N GLY A 14 2.17 4.83 11.51
CA GLY A 14 1.38 3.63 11.25
C GLY A 14 0.55 3.74 9.97
N LEU A 15 -0.07 4.90 9.72
CA LEU A 15 -0.82 5.16 8.50
C LEU A 15 0.07 5.14 7.26
N LEU A 16 1.26 5.76 7.33
CA LEU A 16 2.22 5.72 6.24
C LEU A 16 2.70 4.29 5.97
N ALA A 17 3.00 3.52 7.02
CA ALA A 17 3.39 2.11 6.90
C ALA A 17 2.27 1.26 6.26
N TYR A 18 1.01 1.52 6.61
CA TYR A 18 -0.15 0.84 6.05
C TYR A 18 -0.25 1.04 4.53
N PHE A 19 0.06 2.22 4.01
CA PHE A 19 -0.02 2.52 2.57
C PHE A 19 1.26 2.25 1.77
N VAL A 20 2.30 1.68 2.38
CA VAL A 20 3.55 1.29 1.69
C VAL A 20 3.30 0.49 0.40
N PRO A 21 2.44 -0.56 0.36
CA PRO A 21 2.20 -1.32 -0.87
C PRO A 21 1.65 -0.46 -2.01
N THR A 22 0.73 0.45 -1.69
CA THR A 22 0.13 1.37 -2.65
C THR A 22 1.15 2.37 -3.16
N LEU A 23 1.99 2.92 -2.27
CA LEU A 23 3.04 3.87 -2.64
C LEU A 23 4.07 3.22 -3.57
N ILE A 24 4.49 1.98 -3.30
CA ILE A 24 5.42 1.25 -4.17
C ILE A 24 4.81 1.03 -5.55
N ALA A 25 3.54 0.65 -5.63
CA ALA A 25 2.85 0.46 -6.91
C ALA A 25 2.75 1.77 -7.72
N LEU A 26 2.43 2.88 -7.05
CA LEU A 26 2.37 4.22 -7.64
C LEU A 26 3.73 4.67 -8.18
N LEU A 27 4.78 4.59 -7.35
CA LEU A 27 6.14 5.01 -7.73
C LEU A 27 6.71 4.19 -8.88
N ARG A 28 6.31 2.92 -8.99
CA ARG A 28 6.71 2.05 -10.10
C ARG A 28 5.86 2.21 -11.36
N GLY A 29 4.78 2.97 -11.32
CA GLY A 29 3.84 3.10 -12.43
C GLY A 29 3.17 1.75 -12.78
N HIS A 30 2.86 0.94 -11.78
CA HIS A 30 2.33 -0.40 -11.99
C HIS A 30 0.90 -0.31 -12.57
N ASP A 31 0.60 -0.99 -13.68
CA ASP A 31 -0.74 -0.94 -14.32
C ASP A 31 -1.86 -1.32 -13.34
N ASN A 32 -1.54 -2.17 -12.37
CA ASN A 32 -2.48 -2.65 -11.37
C ASN A 32 -2.48 -1.85 -10.05
N THR A 33 -2.00 -0.60 -10.08
CA THR A 33 -1.95 0.26 -8.89
C THR A 33 -3.32 0.40 -8.23
N PHE A 34 -4.40 0.54 -9.02
CA PHE A 34 -5.76 0.63 -8.47
C PHE A 34 -6.20 -0.65 -7.76
N ALA A 35 -5.85 -1.82 -8.30
CA ALA A 35 -6.16 -3.10 -7.65
C ALA A 35 -5.34 -3.29 -6.36
N ILE A 36 -4.05 -2.94 -6.38
CA ILE A 36 -3.19 -2.98 -5.19
C ILE A 36 -3.72 -2.02 -4.11
N PHE A 37 -4.16 -0.82 -4.50
CA PHE A 37 -4.81 0.12 -3.59
C PHE A 37 -6.08 -0.47 -2.97
N LEU A 38 -6.95 -1.07 -3.78
CA LEU A 38 -8.22 -1.63 -3.31
C LEU A 38 -7.99 -2.83 -2.39
N THR A 39 -7.03 -3.71 -2.70
CA THR A 39 -6.61 -4.80 -1.80
C THR A 39 -6.05 -4.25 -0.48
N ASN A 40 -5.20 -3.22 -0.54
CA ASN A 40 -4.67 -2.60 0.67
C ASN A 40 -5.76 -1.91 1.51
N LEU A 41 -6.74 -1.27 0.87
CA LEU A 41 -7.83 -0.59 1.57
C LEU A 41 -8.82 -1.57 2.20
N LEU A 42 -9.24 -2.60 1.46
CA LEU A 42 -10.28 -3.54 1.88
C LEU A 42 -9.76 -4.71 2.72
N LEU A 43 -8.51 -5.14 2.50
CA LEU A 43 -7.91 -6.32 3.15
C LEU A 43 -6.64 -6.00 3.93
N GLY A 44 -6.08 -4.78 3.84
CA GLY A 44 -4.85 -4.42 4.54
C GLY A 44 -4.98 -4.41 6.07
N TRP A 45 -6.21 -4.35 6.60
CA TRP A 45 -6.48 -4.55 8.04
C TRP A 45 -6.19 -5.99 8.50
N THR A 46 -6.06 -6.93 7.56
CA THR A 46 -5.54 -8.27 7.83
C THR A 46 -4.05 -8.33 7.48
N PHE A 47 -3.25 -8.97 8.33
CA PHE A 47 -1.82 -9.14 8.07
C PHE A 47 -1.57 -9.82 6.71
N LEU A 48 -2.37 -10.82 6.37
CA LEU A 48 -2.28 -11.52 5.08
C LEU A 48 -2.61 -10.60 3.89
N GLY A 49 -3.68 -9.81 3.96
CA GLY A 49 -4.06 -8.89 2.89
C GLY A 49 -3.02 -7.80 2.64
N TRP A 50 -2.39 -7.30 3.71
CA TRP A 50 -1.27 -6.36 3.59
C TRP A 50 -0.05 -7.00 2.91
N ILE A 51 0.34 -8.23 3.31
CA ILE A 51 1.46 -8.96 2.69
C ILE A 51 1.19 -9.26 1.22
N ILE A 52 -0.04 -9.67 0.87
CA ILE A 52 -0.42 -9.92 -0.53
C ILE A 52 -0.31 -8.63 -1.35
N ALA A 53 -0.84 -7.50 -0.86
CA ALA A 53 -0.71 -6.22 -1.53
C ALA A 53 0.75 -5.80 -1.68
N PHE A 54 1.57 -6.03 -0.65
CA PHE A 54 3.01 -5.73 -0.65
C PHE A 54 3.73 -6.54 -1.73
N ILE A 55 3.60 -7.87 -1.73
CA ILE A 55 4.20 -8.73 -2.76
C ILE A 55 3.70 -8.33 -4.15
N TRP A 56 2.42 -8.01 -4.29
CA TRP A 56 1.83 -7.61 -5.57
C TRP A 56 2.45 -6.32 -6.12
N SER A 57 2.75 -5.36 -5.25
CA SER A 57 3.46 -4.12 -5.62
C SER A 57 4.87 -4.37 -6.19
N PHE A 58 5.46 -5.54 -5.89
CA PHE A 58 6.75 -5.95 -6.44
C PHE A 58 6.66 -6.74 -7.75
N THR A 59 5.46 -7.18 -8.18
CA THR A 59 5.30 -8.00 -9.39
C THR A 59 5.59 -7.25 -10.69
N ALA A 60 5.72 -8.02 -11.78
CA ALA A 60 6.09 -7.49 -13.09
C ALA A 60 4.93 -6.66 -13.70
N ILE A 61 5.28 -5.44 -14.12
CA ILE A 61 4.38 -4.55 -14.86
C ILE A 61 4.20 -5.13 -16.26
N ARG A 62 2.95 -5.40 -16.66
CA ARG A 62 2.67 -5.95 -17.99
C ARG A 62 2.97 -4.89 -19.04
N ARG A 63 4.05 -5.03 -19.80
CA ARG A 63 4.17 -4.30 -21.07
C ARG A 63 3.04 -4.79 -21.98
N ARG A 64 2.01 -3.97 -22.17
CA ARG A 64 1.05 -4.19 -23.26
C ARG A 64 1.84 -4.06 -24.56
N VAL A 65 2.25 -5.18 -25.15
CA VAL A 65 2.68 -5.23 -26.54
C VAL A 65 1.47 -4.80 -27.36
N ARG A 66 1.45 -3.54 -27.78
CA ARG A 66 0.48 -3.06 -28.77
C ARG A 66 0.93 -3.63 -30.11
N ALA A 67 0.16 -4.56 -30.65
CA ALA A 67 0.22 -4.99 -32.04
C ALA A 67 -0.43 -3.94 -32.94
#